data_AF-A0A920BL85-F1
#
_entry.id   AF-A0A920BL85-F1
#
_cell.length_a   1.000
_cell.length_b   1.000
_cell.length_c   1.000
_cell.angle_alpha   90.00
_cell.angle_beta   90.00
_cell.angle_gamma   90.00
#
_symmetry.space_group_name_H-M   'P 1'
#
loop_
_entity.id
_entity.type
_entity.pdbx_description
1 polymer ?
#
loop_
_entity_poly.entity_id
_entity_poly.type
_entity_poly.pdbx_seq_one_letter_code
_entity_poly.pdbx_strand_id
1 'polypeptide(L)'
;MAYGVLDTLDEAGLSDRVKVAGVDLDAAGLADIVSGRYEFWTVNPVLYSAWLMVDGMVRTSVGDTIPGGGHVNPPLPTYIVDTAEEAQRLLDTPEQDFKGPATMEDQFKALWGIG
;
A
#
# COMPACT_ATOMS: atom_id res chain seq x y z
N MET A 1 -8.10 -1.77 -9.94
CA MET A 1 -9.05 -2.55 -10.79
C MET A 1 -10.05 -3.38 -9.99
N ALA A 2 -10.09 -3.32 -8.65
CA ALA A 2 -10.91 -4.22 -7.85
C ALA A 2 -12.39 -3.78 -7.71
N TYR A 3 -12.69 -2.48 -7.75
CA TYR A 3 -14.05 -1.97 -7.48
C TYR A 3 -15.14 -2.46 -8.46
N GLY A 4 -14.85 -2.50 -9.77
CA GLY A 4 -15.83 -3.00 -10.74
C GLY A 4 -16.16 -4.50 -10.58
N VAL A 5 -15.28 -5.27 -9.93
CA VAL A 5 -15.54 -6.69 -9.66
C VAL A 5 -16.62 -6.84 -8.59
N LEU A 6 -16.58 -6.03 -7.53
CA LEU A 6 -17.59 -6.07 -6.47
C LEU A 6 -18.98 -5.73 -7.01
N ASP A 7 -19.09 -4.64 -7.77
CA ASP A 7 -20.37 -4.22 -8.35
C ASP A 7 -20.94 -5.31 -9.28
N THR A 8 -20.08 -5.96 -10.08
CA THR A 8 -20.48 -7.06 -10.96
C THR A 8 -20.97 -8.28 -10.15
N LEU A 9 -20.34 -8.60 -9.02
CA LEU A 9 -20.76 -9.71 -8.15
C LEU A 9 -22.11 -9.41 -7.47
N ASP A 10 -22.31 -8.16 -7.05
CA ASP A 10 -23.57 -7.68 -6.48
C ASP A 10 -24.72 -7.78 -7.52
N GLU A 11 -24.50 -7.28 -8.74
CA GLU A 11 -25.47 -7.37 -9.84
C GLU A 11 -25.81 -8.83 -10.23
N ALA A 12 -24.83 -9.73 -10.12
CA ALA A 12 -25.01 -11.15 -10.41
C ALA A 12 -25.64 -11.94 -9.24
N GLY A 13 -25.84 -11.33 -8.06
CA GLY A 13 -26.31 -12.01 -6.86
C GLY A 13 -25.33 -13.07 -6.34
N LEU A 14 -24.02 -12.82 -6.52
CA LEU A 14 -22.94 -13.76 -6.17
C LEU A 14 -22.12 -13.34 -4.94
N SER A 15 -22.40 -12.18 -4.36
CA SER A 15 -21.59 -11.59 -3.28
C SER A 15 -21.49 -12.48 -2.04
N ASP A 16 -22.56 -13.20 -1.69
CA ASP A 16 -22.55 -14.15 -0.56
C ASP A 16 -21.78 -15.45 -0.85
N ARG A 17 -21.38 -15.67 -2.12
CA ARG A 17 -20.75 -16.92 -2.59
C ARG A 17 -19.29 -16.74 -2.96
N VAL A 18 -18.85 -15.51 -3.20
CA VAL A 18 -17.50 -15.18 -3.66
C VAL A 18 -16.85 -14.24 -2.66
N LYS A 19 -15.81 -14.73 -2.00
CA LYS A 19 -14.94 -13.88 -1.19
C LYS A 19 -13.95 -13.16 -2.09
N VAL A 20 -13.82 -11.85 -1.89
CA VAL A 20 -12.90 -11.02 -2.66
C VAL A 20 -11.79 -10.52 -1.75
N ALA A 21 -10.56 -10.57 -2.24
CA ALA A 21 -9.40 -10.00 -1.59
C ALA A 21 -8.81 -8.88 -2.46
N GLY A 22 -8.31 -7.83 -1.81
CA GLY A 22 -7.69 -6.68 -2.46
C GLY A 22 -6.16 -6.65 -2.33
N VAL A 23 -5.53 -5.91 -3.23
CA VAL A 23 -4.11 -5.52 -3.13
C VAL A 23 -4.00 -4.02 -3.35
N ASP A 24 -3.10 -3.38 -2.60
CA ASP A 24 -2.85 -1.93 -2.68
C ASP A 24 -4.02 -1.12 -2.13
N LEU A 25 -4.17 -1.19 -0.80
CA LEU A 25 -5.27 -0.58 -0.08
C LEU A 25 -5.32 0.94 -0.26
N ASP A 26 -6.55 1.46 -0.40
CA ASP A 26 -6.88 2.87 -0.32
C ASP A 26 -8.11 3.08 0.60
N ALA A 27 -8.54 4.33 0.80
CA ALA A 27 -9.69 4.66 1.65
C ALA A 27 -11.02 4.04 1.18
N ALA A 28 -11.26 3.94 -0.13
CA ALA A 28 -12.47 3.27 -0.64
C ALA A 28 -12.42 1.77 -0.33
N GLY A 29 -11.23 1.19 -0.43
CA GLY A 29 -11.01 -0.21 -0.10
C GLY A 29 -11.23 -0.56 1.37
N LEU A 30 -10.78 0.31 2.28
CA LEU A 30 -11.09 0.21 3.71
C LEU A 30 -12.60 0.29 3.97
N ALA A 31 -13.30 1.22 3.31
CA ALA A 31 -14.74 1.34 3.44
C ALA A 31 -15.48 0.08 2.96
N ASP A 32 -15.00 -0.55 1.89
CA ASP A 32 -15.56 -1.82 1.42
C ASP A 32 -15.30 -2.97 2.41
N ILE A 33 -14.16 -3.02 3.12
CA ILE A 33 -13.92 -3.98 4.22
C ILE A 33 -14.88 -3.71 5.40
N VAL A 34 -15.08 -2.44 5.79
CA VAL A 34 -16.05 -2.07 6.85
C VAL A 34 -17.46 -2.55 6.48
N SER A 35 -17.84 -2.44 5.21
CA SER A 35 -19.14 -2.91 4.71
C SER A 35 -19.23 -4.42 4.48
N GLY A 36 -18.13 -5.16 4.62
CA GLY A 36 -18.06 -6.60 4.42
C GLY A 36 -17.99 -7.06 2.96
N ARG A 37 -17.69 -6.15 2.01
CA ARG A 37 -17.58 -6.47 0.58
C ARG A 37 -16.21 -7.07 0.21
N TYR A 38 -15.17 -6.78 0.98
CA TYR A 38 -13.89 -7.50 0.94
C TYR A 38 -13.66 -8.32 2.20
N GLU A 39 -13.01 -9.48 2.04
CA GLU A 39 -12.58 -10.32 3.15
C GLU A 39 -11.28 -9.78 3.79
N PHE A 40 -10.29 -9.44 2.95
CA PHE A 40 -9.03 -8.86 3.40
C PHE A 40 -8.32 -8.11 2.27
N TRP A 41 -7.38 -7.24 2.65
CA TRP A 41 -6.61 -6.44 1.70
C TRP A 41 -5.18 -6.23 2.19
N THR A 42 -4.21 -6.25 1.28
CA THR A 42 -2.83 -5.86 1.59
C THR A 42 -2.61 -4.35 1.55
N VAL A 43 -1.97 -3.81 2.58
CA VAL A 43 -1.52 -2.42 2.64
C VAL A 43 -0.06 -2.35 2.23
N ASN A 44 0.24 -1.54 1.20
CA ASN A 44 1.56 -1.43 0.61
C ASN A 44 2.04 0.03 0.67
N PRO A 45 3.32 0.31 0.97
CA PRO A 45 3.84 1.67 1.00
C PRO A 45 4.29 2.09 -0.41
N VAL A 46 3.34 2.40 -1.29
CA VAL A 46 3.63 2.71 -2.71
C VAL A 46 4.56 3.91 -2.85
N LEU A 47 4.36 4.96 -2.04
CA LEU A 47 5.19 6.15 -2.11
C LEU A 47 6.63 5.86 -1.67
N TYR A 48 6.82 5.16 -0.56
CA TYR A 48 8.14 4.71 -0.12
C TYR A 48 8.86 3.88 -1.18
N SER A 49 8.12 2.96 -1.82
CA SER A 49 8.65 2.13 -2.92
C SER A 49 9.10 2.99 -4.11
N ALA A 50 8.32 4.02 -4.46
CA ALA A 50 8.69 4.97 -5.51
C ALA A 50 9.97 5.75 -5.19
N TRP A 51 10.17 6.16 -3.94
CA TRP A 51 11.36 6.92 -3.53
C TRP A 51 12.61 6.04 -3.55
N LEU A 52 12.49 4.76 -3.15
CA LEU A 52 13.57 3.77 -3.32
C LEU A 52 13.94 3.59 -4.79
N MET A 53 12.95 3.54 -5.70
CA MET A 53 13.22 3.46 -7.13
C MET A 53 13.96 4.70 -7.66
N VAL A 54 13.52 5.91 -7.27
CA VAL A 54 14.19 7.16 -7.66
C VAL A 54 15.63 7.19 -7.15
N ASP A 55 15.88 6.83 -5.89
CA ASP A 55 17.23 6.72 -5.33
C ASP A 55 18.11 5.74 -6.14
N GLY A 56 17.58 4.56 -6.46
CA GLY A 56 18.26 3.57 -7.29
C GLY A 56 18.57 4.08 -8.71
N MET A 57 17.65 4.81 -9.33
CA MET A 57 17.86 5.43 -10.65
C MET A 57 18.98 6.48 -10.60
N VAL A 58 19.00 7.34 -9.57
CA VAL A 58 20.04 8.35 -9.39
C VAL A 58 21.41 7.70 -9.21
N ARG A 59 21.53 6.70 -8.33
CA ARG A 59 22.78 5.95 -8.12
C ARG A 59 23.29 5.33 -9.41
N THR A 60 22.40 4.66 -10.14
CA THR A 60 22.73 4.05 -11.44
C THR A 60 23.24 5.10 -12.43
N SER A 61 22.63 6.30 -12.46
CA SER A 61 23.01 7.37 -13.39
C SER A 61 24.43 7.91 -13.19
N VAL A 62 24.97 7.79 -11.97
CA VAL A 62 26.32 8.25 -11.61
C VAL A 62 27.32 7.09 -11.44
N GLY A 63 26.92 5.86 -11.79
CA GLY A 63 27.76 4.66 -11.65
C GLY A 63 27.93 4.18 -10.20
N ASP A 64 27.07 4.61 -9.29
CA ASP A 64 27.05 4.15 -7.90
C ASP A 64 26.25 2.84 -7.75
N THR A 65 26.53 2.10 -6.69
CA THR A 65 25.89 0.82 -6.38
C THR A 65 24.52 1.02 -5.73
N ILE A 66 23.52 0.24 -6.14
CA ILE A 66 22.24 0.17 -5.44
C ILE A 66 22.39 -0.74 -4.21
N PRO A 67 22.08 -0.27 -2.99
CA PRO A 67 22.09 -1.12 -1.81
C PRO A 67 21.24 -2.39 -1.99
N GLY A 68 21.70 -3.51 -1.42
CA GLY A 68 21.00 -4.78 -1.52
C GLY A 68 20.92 -5.38 -2.94
N GLY A 69 21.70 -4.85 -3.90
CA GLY A 69 21.72 -5.35 -5.28
C GLY A 69 20.41 -5.09 -6.03
N GLY A 70 19.66 -4.05 -5.66
CA GLY A 70 18.33 -3.76 -6.22
C GLY A 70 17.19 -4.51 -5.52
N HIS A 71 17.48 -5.29 -4.49
CA HIS A 71 16.48 -5.90 -3.61
C HIS A 71 16.38 -5.12 -2.30
N VAL A 72 15.15 -4.85 -1.87
CA VAL A 72 14.87 -4.15 -0.60
C VAL A 72 14.96 -5.16 0.54
N ASN A 73 15.92 -4.96 1.46
CA ASN A 73 16.11 -5.80 2.64
C ASN A 73 16.32 -4.92 3.90
N PRO A 74 15.45 -4.98 4.92
CA PRO A 74 14.26 -5.84 5.03
C PRO A 74 13.20 -5.53 3.97
N PRO A 75 12.28 -6.47 3.66
CA PRO A 75 11.18 -6.23 2.74
C PRO A 75 10.36 -4.98 3.11
N LEU A 76 9.67 -4.41 2.13
CA LEU A 76 8.77 -3.27 2.34
C LEU A 76 7.75 -3.58 3.45
N PRO A 77 7.47 -2.62 4.36
CA PRO A 77 6.53 -2.82 5.44
C PRO A 77 5.12 -2.97 4.88
N THR A 78 4.70 -4.22 4.69
CA THR A 78 3.42 -4.63 4.13
C THR A 78 2.63 -5.36 5.22
N TYR A 79 1.33 -5.10 5.33
CA TYR A 79 0.46 -5.76 6.29
C TYR A 79 -0.91 -6.05 5.69
N ILE A 80 -1.72 -6.87 6.36
CA ILE A 80 -3.07 -7.23 5.93
C ILE A 80 -4.06 -6.55 6.87
N VAL A 81 -5.16 -6.05 6.30
CA VAL A 81 -6.35 -5.62 7.04
C VAL A 81 -7.46 -6.60 6.70
N ASP A 82 -7.97 -7.29 7.71
CA ASP A 82 -8.97 -8.37 7.57
C ASP A 82 -10.16 -8.25 8.54
N THR A 83 -10.25 -7.14 9.28
CA THR A 83 -11.37 -6.86 10.18
C THR A 83 -11.96 -5.47 9.94
N ALA A 84 -13.28 -5.34 10.14
CA ALA A 84 -13.97 -4.06 10.05
C ALA A 84 -13.49 -3.05 11.11
N GLU A 85 -13.11 -3.52 12.31
CA GLU A 85 -12.59 -2.66 13.39
C GLU A 85 -11.25 -2.05 13.01
N GLU A 86 -10.31 -2.86 12.50
CA GLU A 86 -9.03 -2.35 12.03
C GLU A 86 -9.20 -1.43 10.82
N ALA A 87 -10.07 -1.80 9.87
CA ALA A 87 -10.33 -0.97 8.69
C ALA A 87 -10.88 0.41 9.09
N GLN A 88 -11.82 0.46 10.04
CA GLN A 88 -12.36 1.71 10.57
C GLN A 88 -11.28 2.52 11.29
N ARG A 89 -10.46 1.88 12.12
CA ARG A 89 -9.34 2.55 12.81
C ARG A 89 -8.40 3.23 11.80
N LEU A 90 -8.09 2.57 10.69
CA LEU A 90 -7.21 3.12 9.66
C LEU A 90 -7.85 4.31 8.94
N LEU A 91 -9.14 4.22 8.60
CA LEU A 91 -9.94 5.32 8.01
C LEU A 91 -9.90 6.60 8.87
N ASP A 92 -9.85 6.44 10.18
CA ASP A 92 -9.84 7.56 11.12
C ASP A 92 -8.44 8.19 11.30
N THR A 93 -7.45 7.75 10.52
CA THR A 93 -6.06 8.22 10.60
C THR A 93 -5.48 8.50 9.21
N PRO A 94 -4.32 9.17 9.12
CA PRO A 94 -3.58 9.25 7.86
C PRO A 94 -3.14 7.89 7.28
N GLU A 95 -3.20 6.80 8.05
CA GLU A 95 -2.85 5.46 7.58
C GLU A 95 -3.85 4.90 6.55
N GLN A 96 -5.03 5.54 6.36
CA GLN A 96 -5.94 5.22 5.25
C GLN A 96 -5.29 5.34 3.86
N ASP A 97 -4.17 6.08 3.81
CA ASP A 97 -3.33 6.24 2.64
C ASP A 97 -1.86 6.03 3.04
N PHE A 98 -1.56 4.84 3.57
CA PHE A 98 -0.24 4.50 4.11
C PHE A 98 0.87 4.72 3.08
N LYS A 99 1.65 5.78 3.29
CA LYS A 99 2.76 6.14 2.39
C LYS A 99 4.05 5.37 2.66
N GLY A 100 4.17 4.77 3.83
CA GLY A 100 5.40 4.22 4.38
C GLY A 100 5.66 4.74 5.79
N PRO A 101 6.85 4.43 6.35
CA PRO A 101 7.24 4.89 7.69
C PRO A 101 7.13 6.41 7.81
N ALA A 102 6.61 6.92 8.92
CA ALA A 102 6.31 8.35 9.10
C ALA A 102 7.50 9.30 8.84
N THR A 103 8.73 8.83 9.07
CA THR A 103 9.96 9.61 8.89
C THR A 103 10.63 9.40 7.52
N MET A 104 10.00 8.67 6.59
CA MET A 104 10.63 8.32 5.31
C MET A 104 11.07 9.56 4.52
N GLU A 105 10.26 10.62 4.52
CA GLU A 105 10.53 11.81 3.72
C GLU A 105 11.80 12.52 4.22
N ASP A 106 11.91 12.73 5.53
CA ASP A 106 13.08 13.34 6.15
C ASP A 106 14.33 12.47 5.98
N GLN A 107 14.19 11.13 6.06
CA GLN A 107 15.29 10.21 5.84
C GLN A 107 15.86 10.31 4.43
N PHE A 108 15.00 10.36 3.40
CA PHE A 108 15.44 10.51 2.01
C PHE A 108 15.97 11.90 1.71
N LYS A 109 15.36 12.96 2.27
CA LYS A 109 15.89 14.32 2.17
C LYS A 109 17.32 14.39 2.72
N ALA A 110 17.55 13.83 3.90
CA ALA A 110 18.87 13.73 4.50
C ALA A 110 19.84 12.89 3.64
N LEU A 111 19.39 11.75 3.10
CA LEU A 111 20.17 10.90 2.20
C LEU A 111 20.60 11.64 0.93
N TRP A 112 19.71 12.44 0.34
CA TRP A 112 19.95 13.20 -0.88
C TRP A 112 20.61 14.57 -0.63
N GLY A 113 20.83 14.94 0.63
CA GLY A 113 21.42 16.22 0.99
C GLY A 113 20.56 17.44 0.66
N ILE A 114 19.23 17.28 0.62
CA ILE A 114 18.27 18.36 0.39
C ILE A 114 17.57 18.71 1.71
N GLY A 115 17.42 20.01 1.99
CA GLY A 115 16.80 20.55 3.21
C GLY A 115 16.09 21.86 2.93
#